data_AF-A0A936FVH0-F1
#
_entry.id   AF-A0A936FVH0-F1
#
_cell.length_a   1.000
_cell.length_b   1.000
_cell.length_c   1.000
_cell.angle_alpha   90.00
_cell.angle_beta   90.00
_cell.angle_gamma   90.00
#
_symmetry.space_group_name_H-M   'P 1'
#
loop_
_entity.id
_entity.type
_entity.pdbx_description
1 polymer ?
#
loop_
_entity_poly.entity_id
_entity_poly.type
_entity_poly.pdbx_seq_one_letter_code
_entity_poly.pdbx_strand_id
1 'polypeptide(L)'
;MNRKEFLKGIGALGVGSIIASKSELLNAKPNTPPACVLIPTETAGPFPLDLTENNVFFRKSIKESKTGVPLNVKLKIIGSDNCQPMPNLRVNIWHCDKDGLYSGYSVNNNPGQAGLTYCRGYQFTDANGLVEFDTIFPGWYNGRICHIHFQVYVSTIYAAISQLTFPISEKNNLYTSNSNLYTKGADPMTFAQDNIFSDGYNYQLATLTPNATGGYDCYLEVSIKGSGTTGYAVLEPETGGYFKMKQNYPNPFQTQTAIPLSIIKTGEVRLEIWNTEGELVKTIQKGKLEAGDYQLDLNLKELGLPLQNYVYQIVYSNSDGEFSQAKMMTFGI
;
A
#
# COMPACT_ATOMS: atom_id res chain seq x y z
N MET A 1 -1.51 2.78 -19.68
CA MET A 1 -1.68 3.30 -21.06
C MET A 1 -0.88 4.59 -21.14
N ASN A 2 0.03 4.74 -22.11
CA ASN A 2 0.85 5.96 -22.19
C ASN A 2 -0.06 7.15 -22.58
N ARG A 3 -0.02 8.26 -21.83
CA ARG A 3 -0.97 9.40 -21.89
C ARG A 3 -1.13 10.00 -23.29
N LYS A 4 -0.16 9.81 -24.20
CA LYS A 4 -0.24 10.25 -25.60
C LYS A 4 -1.42 9.64 -26.38
N GLU A 5 -1.91 8.47 -25.97
CA GLU A 5 -3.04 7.80 -26.61
C GLU A 5 -4.39 8.27 -26.03
N PHE A 6 -4.44 8.65 -24.74
CA PHE A 6 -5.68 9.06 -24.07
C PHE A 6 -6.17 10.46 -24.51
N LEU A 7 -5.25 11.40 -24.72
CA LEU A 7 -5.59 12.78 -25.13
C LEU A 7 -6.12 12.89 -26.57
N LYS A 8 -5.91 11.86 -27.41
CA LYS A 8 -6.51 11.82 -28.76
C LYS A 8 -8.01 11.52 -28.75
N GLY A 9 -8.54 10.96 -27.66
CA GLY A 9 -9.94 10.52 -27.57
C GLY A 9 -10.95 11.61 -27.15
N ILE A 10 -10.49 12.77 -26.68
CA ILE A 10 -11.36 13.81 -26.10
C ILE A 10 -11.42 15.08 -26.98
N GLY A 11 -10.57 15.17 -28.00
CA GLY A 11 -10.41 16.35 -28.85
C GLY A 11 -11.34 16.38 -30.07
N ALA A 12 -12.66 16.36 -29.89
CA ALA A 12 -13.58 16.86 -30.90
C ALA A 12 -14.95 17.12 -30.24
N LEU A 13 -15.25 18.39 -29.95
CA LEU A 13 -16.56 19.03 -30.11
C LEU A 13 -16.52 20.48 -29.56
N GLY A 14 -16.71 21.45 -30.46
CA GLY A 14 -17.38 22.73 -30.19
C GLY A 14 -16.57 23.90 -29.63
N VAL A 15 -16.11 24.79 -30.52
CA VAL A 15 -15.68 26.16 -30.16
C VAL A 15 -16.92 27.02 -29.89
N GLY A 16 -17.09 27.48 -28.65
CA GLY A 16 -18.10 28.46 -28.25
C GLY A 16 -17.51 29.45 -27.25
N SER A 17 -17.32 30.70 -27.69
CA SER A 17 -16.70 31.78 -26.94
C SER A 17 -17.60 32.29 -25.80
N ILE A 18 -17.15 32.20 -24.55
CA ILE A 18 -17.72 32.99 -23.44
C ILE A 18 -16.55 33.65 -22.71
N ILE A 19 -16.51 34.98 -22.78
CA ILE A 19 -15.59 35.82 -22.01
C ILE A 19 -16.17 35.93 -20.59
N ALA A 20 -15.59 35.20 -19.64
CA ALA A 20 -15.89 35.37 -18.23
C ALA A 20 -14.84 36.28 -17.56
N SER A 21 -15.33 37.23 -16.76
CA SER A 21 -14.56 38.24 -16.03
C SER A 21 -13.56 37.63 -15.03
N LYS A 22 -12.36 38.22 -14.95
CA LYS A 22 -11.21 37.84 -14.10
C LYS A 22 -11.48 37.68 -12.59
N SER A 23 -12.64 38.09 -12.09
CA SER A 23 -12.98 38.11 -10.66
C SER A 23 -13.62 36.82 -10.13
N GLU A 24 -14.00 35.85 -10.98
CA GLU A 24 -14.61 34.58 -10.54
C GLU A 24 -13.64 33.38 -10.56
N LEU A 25 -12.41 33.55 -11.05
CA LEU A 25 -11.40 32.48 -11.12
C LEU A 25 -10.64 32.22 -9.80
N LEU A 26 -10.93 32.96 -8.73
CA LEU A 26 -10.19 32.88 -7.46
C LEU A 26 -10.92 32.14 -6.32
N ASN A 27 -12.03 31.44 -6.61
CA ASN A 27 -12.75 30.69 -5.58
C ASN A 27 -13.26 29.33 -6.04
N ALA A 28 -12.51 28.66 -6.92
CA ALA A 28 -12.75 27.26 -7.23
C ALA A 28 -12.32 26.41 -6.02
N LYS A 29 -13.29 26.00 -5.19
CA LYS A 29 -13.16 24.76 -4.41
C LYS A 29 -12.61 23.68 -5.35
N PRO A 30 -11.65 22.83 -4.91
CA PRO A 30 -11.20 21.73 -5.75
C PRO A 30 -12.45 20.92 -6.12
N ASN A 31 -12.78 20.93 -7.41
CA ASN A 31 -13.85 20.11 -7.95
C ASN A 31 -13.48 18.68 -7.60
N THR A 32 -14.28 18.04 -6.74
CA THR A 32 -14.17 16.60 -6.52
C THR A 32 -14.19 15.96 -7.90
N PRO A 33 -13.11 15.27 -8.29
CA PRO A 33 -13.07 14.66 -9.60
C PRO A 33 -14.24 13.69 -9.76
N PRO A 34 -14.67 13.37 -11.00
CA PRO A 34 -15.59 12.27 -11.21
C PRO A 34 -15.13 11.05 -10.40
N ALA A 35 -16.04 10.51 -9.58
CA ALA A 35 -15.76 9.32 -8.80
C ALA A 35 -15.30 8.21 -9.76
N CYS A 36 -14.38 7.35 -9.30
CA CYS A 36 -14.02 6.13 -10.02
C CYS A 36 -13.23 6.32 -11.33
N VAL A 37 -12.31 7.29 -11.36
CA VAL A 37 -11.34 7.45 -12.47
C VAL A 37 -9.99 6.93 -12.05
N LEU A 38 -9.37 6.13 -12.93
CA LEU A 38 -8.07 5.51 -12.70
C LEU A 38 -7.03 6.53 -12.18
N ILE A 39 -6.34 6.13 -11.12
CA ILE A 39 -5.22 6.88 -10.58
C ILE A 39 -4.14 7.08 -11.66
N PRO A 40 -3.60 8.30 -11.81
CA PRO A 40 -2.43 8.52 -12.66
C PRO A 40 -1.26 7.62 -12.25
N THR A 41 -0.62 7.00 -13.23
CA THR A 41 0.59 6.19 -12.98
C THR A 41 1.81 7.10 -12.91
N GLU A 42 2.57 7.00 -11.83
CA GLU A 42 3.80 7.75 -11.63
C GLU A 42 5.05 6.87 -11.62
N THR A 43 6.21 7.53 -11.68
CA THR A 43 7.47 6.85 -11.44
C THR A 43 7.55 6.35 -10.00
N ALA A 44 8.16 5.18 -9.80
CA ALA A 44 8.54 4.69 -8.47
C ALA A 44 9.67 5.54 -7.82
N GLY A 45 10.24 6.49 -8.56
CA GLY A 45 11.42 7.23 -8.14
C GLY A 45 12.68 6.35 -8.07
N PRO A 46 13.82 6.90 -7.61
CA PRO A 46 15.09 6.17 -7.54
C PRO A 46 15.24 5.30 -6.28
N PHE A 47 14.29 5.35 -5.35
CA PHE A 47 14.37 4.66 -4.05
C PHE A 47 13.26 3.62 -3.76
N PRO A 48 12.69 2.87 -4.74
CA PRO A 48 11.80 1.77 -4.43
C PRO A 48 12.61 0.57 -3.92
N LEU A 49 12.28 0.08 -2.73
CA LEU A 49 12.76 -1.23 -2.25
C LEU A 49 11.71 -2.29 -2.61
N ASP A 50 12.15 -3.50 -2.93
CA ASP A 50 11.26 -4.64 -2.87
C ASP A 50 10.97 -4.95 -1.39
N LEU A 51 9.81 -4.52 -0.92
CA LEU A 51 9.41 -4.67 0.48
C LEU A 51 9.10 -6.13 0.85
N THR A 52 9.05 -7.05 -0.12
CA THR A 52 8.76 -8.46 0.15
C THR A 52 9.98 -9.30 0.45
N GLU A 53 11.17 -8.80 0.15
CA GLU A 53 12.44 -9.46 0.49
C GLU A 53 12.67 -9.55 2.00
N ASN A 54 11.96 -8.75 2.80
CA ASN A 54 12.11 -8.71 4.25
C ASN A 54 10.76 -8.52 4.96
N ASN A 55 10.41 -9.45 5.86
CA ASN A 55 9.16 -9.40 6.63
C ASN A 55 9.03 -8.18 7.55
N VAL A 56 10.14 -7.48 7.87
CA VAL A 56 10.15 -6.21 8.64
C VAL A 56 9.22 -5.16 8.03
N PHE A 57 8.98 -5.20 6.72
CA PHE A 57 8.12 -4.21 6.06
C PHE A 57 6.61 -4.51 6.20
N PHE A 58 6.20 -5.68 6.68
CA PHE A 58 4.80 -5.94 7.02
C PHE A 58 4.45 -5.34 8.39
N ARG A 59 4.05 -4.07 8.42
CA ARG A 59 3.74 -3.35 9.65
C ARG A 59 2.85 -2.14 9.40
N LYS A 60 1.99 -1.83 10.37
CA LYS A 60 1.18 -0.60 10.38
C LYS A 60 2.03 0.61 10.78
N SER A 61 2.82 0.51 11.84
CA SER A 61 3.71 1.58 12.30
C SER A 61 5.03 1.53 11.54
N ILE A 62 5.28 2.53 10.69
CA ILE A 62 6.45 2.57 9.81
C ILE A 62 7.47 3.65 10.21
N LYS A 63 7.17 4.52 11.19
CA LYS A 63 8.06 5.63 11.59
C LYS A 63 9.42 5.19 12.16
N GLU A 64 9.45 4.03 12.82
CA GLU A 64 10.57 3.58 13.67
C GLU A 64 11.01 4.65 14.68
N SER A 65 12.30 5.00 14.71
CA SER A 65 12.90 6.01 15.60
C SER A 65 12.81 7.44 15.06
N LYS A 66 12.19 7.65 13.89
CA LYS A 66 12.13 8.98 13.27
C LYS A 66 11.21 9.91 14.04
N THR A 67 11.67 11.16 14.17
CA THR A 67 10.91 12.26 14.74
C THR A 67 10.14 13.00 13.65
N GLY A 68 9.01 13.58 14.02
CA GLY A 68 8.14 14.34 13.10
C GLY A 68 6.72 14.40 13.66
N VAL A 69 5.87 15.20 13.02
CA VAL A 69 4.45 15.28 13.38
C VAL A 69 3.79 13.94 13.06
N PRO A 70 3.06 13.28 13.99
CA PRO A 70 2.38 12.02 13.71
C PRO A 70 1.38 12.15 12.56
N LEU A 71 1.39 11.17 11.65
CA LEU A 71 0.50 11.10 10.49
C LEU A 71 -0.11 9.71 10.41
N ASN A 72 -1.44 9.63 10.43
CA ASN A 72 -2.16 8.42 10.07
C ASN A 72 -2.52 8.49 8.58
N VAL A 73 -2.01 7.58 7.77
CA VAL A 73 -2.25 7.54 6.32
C VAL A 73 -3.28 6.46 6.02
N LYS A 74 -4.39 6.85 5.40
CA LYS A 74 -5.46 5.96 4.96
C LYS A 74 -5.60 6.01 3.45
N LEU A 75 -5.48 4.85 2.80
CA LEU A 75 -5.76 4.72 1.37
C LEU A 75 -6.96 3.80 1.19
N LYS A 76 -7.99 4.29 0.50
CA LYS A 76 -9.14 3.47 0.11
C LYS A 76 -8.98 3.06 -1.34
N ILE A 77 -8.86 1.77 -1.60
CA ILE A 77 -8.68 1.23 -2.93
C ILE A 77 -10.04 0.78 -3.48
N ILE A 78 -10.40 1.30 -4.64
CA ILE A 78 -11.62 0.94 -5.37
C ILE A 78 -11.30 0.48 -6.80
N GLY A 79 -12.16 -0.34 -7.36
CA GLY A 79 -12.05 -0.79 -8.74
C GLY A 79 -12.65 0.21 -9.72
N SER A 80 -11.96 0.53 -10.82
CA SER A 80 -12.47 1.42 -11.86
C SER A 80 -13.70 0.88 -12.60
N ASP A 81 -13.90 -0.43 -12.55
CA ASP A 81 -14.93 -1.10 -13.36
C ASP A 81 -16.31 -1.04 -12.69
N ASN A 82 -16.35 -1.00 -11.35
CA ASN A 82 -17.58 -1.07 -10.55
C ASN A 82 -17.63 -0.06 -9.40
N CYS A 83 -16.56 0.70 -9.18
CA CYS A 83 -16.42 1.70 -8.12
C CYS A 83 -16.61 1.12 -6.72
N GLN A 84 -16.39 -0.18 -6.58
CA GLN A 84 -16.51 -0.89 -5.31
C GLN A 84 -15.15 -1.02 -4.62
N PRO A 85 -15.13 -1.09 -3.28
CA PRO A 85 -13.92 -1.41 -2.54
C PRO A 85 -13.26 -2.72 -2.97
N MET A 86 -11.93 -2.73 -3.00
CA MET A 86 -11.14 -3.92 -3.35
C MET A 86 -10.40 -4.46 -2.12
N PRO A 87 -10.87 -5.56 -1.50
CA PRO A 87 -10.22 -6.17 -0.34
C PRO A 87 -9.02 -7.04 -0.73
N ASN A 88 -8.16 -7.32 0.25
CA ASN A 88 -6.99 -8.21 0.14
C ASN A 88 -5.96 -7.79 -0.92
N LEU A 89 -5.85 -6.50 -1.20
CA LEU A 89 -4.82 -5.94 -2.05
C LEU A 89 -3.63 -5.50 -1.22
N ARG A 90 -2.42 -5.89 -1.64
CA ARG A 90 -1.21 -5.37 -1.04
C ARG A 90 -1.02 -3.92 -1.47
N VAL A 91 -0.81 -3.05 -0.50
CA VAL A 91 -0.45 -1.65 -0.71
C VAL A 91 0.88 -1.40 -0.02
N ASN A 92 1.88 -1.00 -0.78
CA ASN A 92 3.17 -0.56 -0.27
C ASN A 92 3.16 0.96 -0.19
N ILE A 93 3.72 1.54 0.85
CA ILE A 93 4.01 2.97 0.91
C ILE A 93 5.47 3.23 1.30
N TRP A 94 6.03 4.34 0.78
CA TRP A 94 7.30 4.87 1.25
C TRP A 94 7.38 6.38 1.10
N HIS A 95 8.10 7.03 2.01
CA HIS A 95 8.37 8.46 1.95
C HIS A 95 9.69 8.81 2.65
N CYS A 96 10.14 10.06 2.46
CA CYS A 96 11.28 10.60 3.20
C CYS A 96 10.92 10.91 4.66
N ASP A 97 11.93 10.99 5.53
CA ASP A 97 11.74 11.54 6.87
C ASP A 97 11.49 13.07 6.85
N LYS A 98 11.37 13.67 8.04
CA LYS A 98 11.15 15.12 8.20
C LYS A 98 12.25 15.99 7.55
N ASP A 99 13.44 15.44 7.34
CA ASP A 99 14.60 16.14 6.79
C ASP A 99 14.78 15.86 5.30
N GLY A 100 13.88 15.08 4.68
CA GLY A 100 13.89 14.79 3.25
C GLY A 100 14.80 13.62 2.84
N LEU A 101 15.18 12.75 3.79
CA LEU A 101 16.04 11.58 3.55
C LEU A 101 15.23 10.28 3.48
N TYR A 102 15.54 9.42 2.52
CA TYR A 102 14.91 8.11 2.33
C TYR A 102 15.76 6.99 2.92
N SER A 103 15.13 6.08 3.66
CA SER A 103 15.77 4.85 4.12
C SER A 103 16.12 3.91 2.96
N GLY A 104 17.10 3.03 3.14
CA GLY A 104 17.43 1.91 2.24
C GLY A 104 18.68 2.11 1.38
N TYR A 105 18.93 3.33 0.90
CA TYR A 105 20.00 3.62 -0.06
C TYR A 105 20.88 4.77 0.41
N SER A 106 22.20 4.69 0.22
CA SER A 106 23.10 5.82 0.45
C SER A 106 23.65 6.34 -0.88
N VAL A 107 23.32 7.58 -1.23
CA VAL A 107 23.81 8.29 -2.43
C VAL A 107 24.14 9.74 -2.08
N ASN A 108 24.77 10.50 -2.99
CA ASN A 108 25.27 11.87 -2.72
C ASN A 108 24.21 12.82 -2.12
N ASN A 109 22.95 12.73 -2.59
CA ASN A 109 21.84 13.54 -2.09
C ASN A 109 20.98 12.83 -1.03
N ASN A 110 21.39 11.64 -0.57
CA ASN A 110 20.74 10.87 0.47
C ASN A 110 21.79 10.08 1.31
N PRO A 111 22.74 10.77 1.97
CA PRO A 111 23.87 10.11 2.60
C PRO A 111 23.47 9.36 3.87
N GLY A 112 24.11 8.22 4.11
CA GLY A 112 24.05 7.50 5.39
C GLY A 112 22.76 6.71 5.64
N GLN A 113 21.93 6.49 4.61
CA GLN A 113 20.63 5.81 4.78
C GLN A 113 20.62 4.34 4.33
N ALA A 114 21.77 3.79 3.92
CA ALA A 114 21.88 2.40 3.49
C ALA A 114 21.48 1.43 4.62
N GLY A 115 20.67 0.42 4.29
CA GLY A 115 20.24 -0.63 5.23
C GLY A 115 19.18 -0.21 6.27
N LEU A 116 18.77 1.06 6.30
CA LEU A 116 17.68 1.53 7.16
C LEU A 116 16.31 1.20 6.53
N THR A 117 15.27 1.10 7.36
CA THR A 117 13.94 0.65 6.93
C THR A 117 12.79 1.60 7.25
N TYR A 118 13.03 2.68 8.01
CA TYR A 118 12.01 3.64 8.44
C TYR A 118 11.19 4.23 7.28
N CYS A 119 9.98 4.71 7.57
CA CYS A 119 9.04 5.31 6.62
C CYS A 119 8.74 4.43 5.40
N ARG A 120 8.82 3.10 5.57
CA ARG A 120 8.48 2.09 4.57
C ARG A 120 7.69 0.96 5.20
N GLY A 121 6.66 0.50 4.50
CA GLY A 121 5.92 -0.69 4.87
C GLY A 121 4.83 -1.04 3.87
N TYR A 122 4.22 -2.19 4.07
CA TYR A 122 3.04 -2.61 3.34
C TYR A 122 1.97 -3.19 4.26
N GLN A 123 0.73 -3.08 3.81
CA GLN A 123 -0.47 -3.60 4.45
C GLN A 123 -1.40 -4.18 3.38
N PHE A 124 -2.40 -4.94 3.81
CA PHE A 124 -3.46 -5.46 2.93
C PHE A 124 -4.77 -4.71 3.18
N THR A 125 -5.48 -4.39 2.10
CA THR A 125 -6.78 -3.72 2.21
C THR A 125 -7.80 -4.61 2.93
N ASP A 126 -8.58 -4.01 3.83
CA ASP A 126 -9.68 -4.65 4.53
C ASP A 126 -10.92 -4.88 3.62
N ALA A 127 -12.03 -5.35 4.19
CA ALA A 127 -13.30 -5.55 3.47
C ALA A 127 -13.85 -4.27 2.82
N ASN A 128 -13.46 -3.09 3.32
CA ASN A 128 -13.85 -1.78 2.81
C ASN A 128 -12.79 -1.19 1.87
N GLY A 129 -11.81 -1.98 1.45
CA GLY A 129 -10.73 -1.55 0.56
C GLY A 129 -9.74 -0.62 1.26
N LEU A 130 -9.75 -0.51 2.59
CA LEU A 130 -8.92 0.42 3.34
C LEU A 130 -7.61 -0.23 3.80
N VAL A 131 -6.50 0.50 3.64
CA VAL A 131 -5.24 0.27 4.38
C VAL A 131 -4.92 1.47 5.24
N GLU A 132 -4.29 1.23 6.39
CA GLU A 132 -3.85 2.27 7.30
C GLU A 132 -2.37 2.11 7.65
N PHE A 133 -1.65 3.23 7.78
CA PHE A 133 -0.27 3.29 8.25
C PHE A 133 -0.10 4.40 9.28
N ASP A 134 0.68 4.13 10.33
CA ASP A 134 1.08 5.11 11.32
C ASP A 134 2.53 5.54 11.04
N THR A 135 2.72 6.81 10.74
CA THR A 135 4.02 7.37 10.34
C THR A 135 4.22 8.80 10.86
N ILE A 136 5.23 9.49 10.33
CA ILE A 136 5.45 10.92 10.51
C ILE A 136 5.14 11.68 9.21
N PHE A 137 4.70 12.92 9.32
CA PHE A 137 4.51 13.77 8.15
C PHE A 137 5.86 14.02 7.45
N PRO A 138 5.99 13.75 6.13
CA PRO A 138 7.25 13.87 5.42
C PRO A 138 7.75 15.32 5.34
N GLY A 139 9.08 15.46 5.31
CA GLY A 139 9.72 16.70 4.91
C GLY A 139 9.68 16.89 3.39
N TRP A 140 10.53 17.78 2.90
CA TRP A 140 10.72 18.00 1.47
C TRP A 140 12.22 18.01 1.11
N TYR A 141 12.49 17.75 -0.16
CA TYR A 141 13.83 17.75 -0.75
C TYR A 141 13.81 18.49 -2.09
N ASN A 142 14.96 19.02 -2.50
CA ASN A 142 15.06 19.86 -3.69
C ASN A 142 14.58 19.12 -4.95
N GLY A 143 13.78 19.82 -5.75
CA GLY A 143 13.33 19.35 -7.06
C GLY A 143 12.02 18.56 -7.05
N ARG A 144 11.42 18.30 -5.87
CA ARG A 144 10.12 17.64 -5.76
C ARG A 144 9.24 18.29 -4.69
N ILE A 145 7.93 18.31 -4.91
CA ILE A 145 6.94 18.70 -3.89
C ILE A 145 6.83 17.59 -2.84
N CYS A 146 6.53 17.91 -1.58
CA CYS A 146 6.26 16.92 -0.54
C CYS A 146 5.24 15.86 -1.00
N HIS A 147 5.61 14.57 -0.88
CA HIS A 147 4.80 13.45 -1.34
C HIS A 147 5.04 12.16 -0.54
N ILE A 148 4.09 11.23 -0.66
CA ILE A 148 4.23 9.83 -0.25
C ILE A 148 4.05 8.97 -1.51
N HIS A 149 4.95 8.03 -1.73
CA HIS A 149 4.78 7.05 -2.80
C HIS A 149 3.89 5.91 -2.34
N PHE A 150 3.16 5.32 -3.28
CA PHE A 150 2.49 4.06 -3.03
C PHE A 150 2.49 3.16 -4.27
N GLN A 151 2.39 1.86 -4.01
CA GLN A 151 2.16 0.83 -5.02
C GLN A 151 0.97 -0.01 -4.59
N VAL A 152 0.05 -0.27 -5.51
CA VAL A 152 -1.05 -1.19 -5.30
C VAL A 152 -0.83 -2.40 -6.19
N TYR A 153 -0.91 -3.59 -5.59
CA TYR A 153 -0.78 -4.85 -6.30
C TYR A 153 -2.13 -5.54 -6.36
N VAL A 154 -2.58 -5.87 -7.56
CA VAL A 154 -3.71 -6.80 -7.76
C VAL A 154 -3.08 -8.15 -7.99
N SER A 155 -3.14 -8.98 -6.96
CA SER A 155 -2.27 -10.15 -6.83
C SER A 155 -0.81 -9.69 -6.88
N THR A 156 -0.22 -9.77 -8.05
CA THR A 156 1.22 -9.95 -8.25
C THR A 156 1.76 -9.08 -9.37
N ILE A 157 0.82 -8.54 -10.14
CA ILE A 157 1.06 -7.52 -11.14
C ILE A 157 0.84 -6.17 -10.44
N TYR A 158 1.72 -5.21 -10.75
CA TYR A 158 1.50 -3.82 -10.40
C TYR A 158 0.17 -3.35 -11.00
N ALA A 159 -0.79 -3.06 -10.15
CA ALA A 159 -2.04 -2.46 -10.57
C ALA A 159 -1.92 -0.94 -10.67
N ALA A 160 -1.12 -0.34 -9.79
CA ALA A 160 -0.75 1.06 -9.85
C ALA A 160 0.59 1.31 -9.15
N ILE A 161 1.40 2.19 -9.72
CA ILE A 161 2.47 2.90 -9.01
C ILE A 161 2.09 4.37 -9.10
N SER A 162 2.01 5.07 -7.97
CA SER A 162 1.65 6.47 -7.97
C SER A 162 2.24 7.19 -6.75
N GLN A 163 1.92 8.46 -6.63
CA GLN A 163 2.34 9.33 -5.54
C GLN A 163 1.14 10.15 -5.09
N LEU A 164 1.06 10.43 -3.80
CA LEU A 164 0.11 11.40 -3.26
C LEU A 164 0.84 12.63 -2.76
N THR A 165 0.17 13.77 -2.82
CA THR A 165 0.63 15.06 -2.26
C THR A 165 -0.51 15.73 -1.49
N PHE A 166 -0.26 16.91 -0.95
CA PHE A 166 -1.15 17.60 -0.03
C PHE A 166 -1.47 19.02 -0.50
N PRO A 167 -2.63 19.58 -0.11
CA PRO A 167 -2.94 20.99 -0.30
C PRO A 167 -1.81 21.90 0.22
N ILE A 168 -1.38 22.86 -0.60
CA ILE A 168 -0.17 23.68 -0.34
C ILE A 168 -0.29 24.47 0.96
N SER A 169 -1.44 25.10 1.21
CA SER A 169 -1.69 25.86 2.44
C SER A 169 -1.59 24.97 3.67
N GLU A 170 -2.19 23.79 3.65
CA GLU A 170 -2.31 22.89 4.79
C GLU A 170 -0.96 22.30 5.16
N LYS A 171 -0.18 21.79 4.19
CA LYS A 171 1.17 21.28 4.46
C LYS A 171 2.11 22.38 4.96
N ASN A 172 2.03 23.59 4.40
CA ASN A 172 2.91 24.69 4.81
C ASN A 172 2.52 25.24 6.19
N ASN A 173 1.22 25.29 6.51
CA ASN A 173 0.76 25.61 7.86
C ASN A 173 1.25 24.58 8.90
N LEU A 174 1.28 23.28 8.55
CA LEU A 174 1.87 22.24 9.39
C LEU A 174 3.36 22.50 9.64
N TYR A 175 4.13 22.80 8.60
CA TYR A 175 5.55 23.12 8.74
C TYR A 175 5.79 24.37 9.60
N THR A 176 5.04 25.45 9.36
CA THR A 176 5.15 26.69 10.14
C THR A 176 4.79 26.47 11.61
N SER A 177 3.73 25.71 11.90
CA SER A 177 3.30 25.42 13.28
C SER A 177 4.27 24.50 14.03
N ASN A 178 5.16 23.81 13.31
CA ASN A 178 6.12 22.85 13.85
C ASN A 178 7.56 23.19 13.44
N SER A 179 7.91 24.48 13.41
CA SER A 179 9.20 24.99 12.92
C SER A 179 10.42 24.38 13.63
N ASN A 180 10.26 23.97 14.90
CA ASN A 180 11.32 23.31 15.66
C ASN A 180 11.61 21.88 15.17
N LEU A 181 10.61 21.20 14.59
CA LEU A 181 10.76 19.87 14.01
C LEU A 181 11.17 19.95 12.53
N TYR A 182 10.54 20.85 11.76
CA TYR A 182 10.76 21.03 10.32
C TYR A 182 11.58 22.29 10.04
N THR A 183 12.89 22.20 10.27
CA THR A 183 13.83 23.33 10.19
C THR A 183 14.04 23.87 8.78
N LYS A 184 13.72 23.08 7.75
CA LYS A 184 13.68 23.52 6.35
C LYS A 184 12.56 24.51 6.05
N GLY A 185 11.55 24.58 6.92
CA GLY A 185 10.39 25.47 6.75
C GLY A 185 9.45 25.02 5.64
N ALA A 186 8.70 25.98 5.10
CA ALA A 186 7.71 25.75 4.05
C ALA A 186 8.33 25.09 2.81
N ASP A 187 7.58 24.18 2.19
CA ASP A 187 7.96 23.58 0.92
C ASP A 187 7.82 24.63 -0.20
N PRO A 188 8.92 25.02 -0.86
CA PRO A 188 8.89 26.05 -1.90
C PRO A 188 8.28 25.56 -3.21
N MET A 189 8.05 24.25 -3.37
CA MET A 189 7.56 23.67 -4.61
C MET A 189 6.04 23.82 -4.76
N THR A 190 5.61 24.28 -5.94
CA THR A 190 4.21 24.28 -6.35
C THR A 190 3.88 23.08 -7.24
N PHE A 191 2.60 22.74 -7.40
CA PHE A 191 2.18 21.67 -8.31
C PHE A 191 2.68 21.90 -9.74
N ALA A 192 2.62 23.15 -10.24
CA ALA A 192 3.03 23.49 -11.60
C ALA A 192 4.54 23.37 -11.86
N GLN A 193 5.37 23.37 -10.82
CA GLN A 193 6.82 23.25 -10.93
C GLN A 193 7.32 21.82 -10.77
N ASP A 194 6.55 20.96 -10.10
CA ASP A 194 6.90 19.56 -9.92
C ASP A 194 6.61 18.75 -11.19
N ASN A 195 7.60 18.04 -11.71
CA ASN A 195 7.50 17.31 -12.98
C ASN A 195 6.61 16.05 -12.92
N ILE A 196 6.14 15.65 -11.73
CA ILE A 196 5.20 14.54 -11.51
C ILE A 196 3.77 15.08 -11.35
N PHE A 197 3.58 16.23 -10.70
CA PHE A 197 2.23 16.76 -10.42
C PHE A 197 1.77 17.90 -11.35
N SER A 198 2.68 18.47 -12.14
CA SER A 198 2.38 19.60 -13.04
C SER A 198 1.41 19.27 -14.18
N ASP A 199 1.25 17.99 -14.51
CA ASP A 199 0.38 17.52 -15.57
C ASP A 199 -1.01 17.07 -15.06
N GLY A 200 -1.26 17.19 -13.74
CA GLY A 200 -2.56 17.04 -13.07
C GLY A 200 -2.46 16.28 -11.75
N TYR A 201 -2.97 16.87 -10.65
CA TYR A 201 -2.81 16.31 -9.30
C TYR A 201 -4.14 15.98 -8.59
N ASN A 202 -5.29 16.27 -9.20
CA ASN A 202 -6.59 16.24 -8.50
C ASN A 202 -6.95 14.85 -7.92
N TYR A 203 -6.47 13.76 -8.53
CA TYR A 203 -6.69 12.38 -8.06
C TYR A 203 -5.61 11.88 -7.08
N GLN A 204 -4.57 12.68 -6.85
CA GLN A 204 -3.43 12.38 -5.99
C GLN A 204 -3.34 13.34 -4.81
N LEU A 205 -4.29 14.26 -4.69
CA LEU A 205 -4.35 15.26 -3.63
C LEU A 205 -5.05 14.65 -2.41
N ALA A 206 -4.28 14.16 -1.45
CA ALA A 206 -4.80 13.62 -0.22
C ALA A 206 -5.27 14.74 0.72
N THR A 207 -6.30 14.45 1.53
CA THR A 207 -6.68 15.36 2.61
C THR A 207 -5.58 15.41 3.66
N LEU A 208 -5.48 16.52 4.38
CA LEU A 208 -4.60 16.66 5.53
C LEU A 208 -5.37 17.36 6.65
N THR A 209 -5.82 16.60 7.64
CA THR A 209 -6.74 17.11 8.67
C THR A 209 -6.17 16.85 10.06
N PRO A 210 -6.07 17.87 10.94
CA PRO A 210 -5.65 17.64 12.32
C PRO A 210 -6.56 16.63 13.02
N ASN A 211 -5.98 15.74 13.82
CA ASN A 211 -6.74 14.74 14.57
C ASN A 211 -6.62 14.97 16.09
N ALA A 212 -7.47 14.27 16.86
CA ALA A 212 -7.57 14.46 18.30
C ALA A 212 -6.32 14.01 19.10
N THR A 213 -5.40 13.27 18.48
CA THR A 213 -4.18 12.76 19.13
C THR A 213 -2.98 13.70 18.98
N GLY A 214 -3.19 14.89 18.40
CA GLY A 214 -2.13 15.88 18.17
C GLY A 214 -1.31 15.63 16.90
N GLY A 215 -1.80 14.78 16.00
CA GLY A 215 -1.25 14.54 14.67
C GLY A 215 -2.21 14.96 13.56
N TYR A 216 -2.08 14.31 12.40
CA TYR A 216 -2.95 14.53 11.25
C TYR A 216 -3.43 13.19 10.67
N ASP A 217 -4.63 13.21 10.11
CA ASP A 217 -5.16 12.15 9.26
C ASP A 217 -4.99 12.56 7.79
N CYS A 218 -4.41 11.65 7.02
CA CYS A 218 -4.27 11.70 5.57
C CYS A 218 -5.23 10.68 4.96
N TYR A 219 -6.05 11.12 4.00
CA TYR A 219 -6.96 10.22 3.28
C TYR A 219 -6.87 10.45 1.78
N LEU A 220 -6.78 9.36 1.02
CA LEU A 220 -6.92 9.35 -0.43
C LEU A 220 -7.74 8.14 -0.88
N GLU A 221 -8.74 8.38 -1.73
CA GLU A 221 -9.41 7.32 -2.48
C GLU A 221 -8.67 7.10 -3.81
N VAL A 222 -8.24 5.87 -4.04
CA VAL A 222 -7.42 5.46 -5.18
C VAL A 222 -8.22 4.47 -6.02
N SER A 223 -8.56 4.87 -7.25
CA SER A 223 -9.18 3.95 -8.21
C SER A 223 -8.11 3.25 -9.02
N ILE A 224 -8.13 1.92 -9.06
CA ILE A 224 -7.21 1.11 -9.87
C ILE A 224 -7.97 0.27 -10.89
N LYS A 225 -7.27 -0.24 -11.91
CA LYS A 225 -7.90 -1.06 -12.93
C LYS A 225 -8.34 -2.40 -12.35
N GLY A 226 -9.58 -2.78 -12.65
CA GLY A 226 -10.20 -4.04 -12.21
C GLY A 226 -11.44 -3.82 -11.35
N SER A 227 -12.14 -4.90 -11.04
CA SER A 227 -13.38 -4.91 -10.24
C SER A 227 -13.19 -5.47 -8.82
N GLY A 228 -11.94 -5.73 -8.41
CA GLY A 228 -11.62 -6.55 -7.25
C GLY A 228 -11.41 -8.01 -7.63
N THR A 229 -10.95 -8.82 -6.67
CA THR A 229 -10.89 -10.27 -6.82
C THR A 229 -12.30 -10.87 -6.75
N THR A 230 -13.08 -10.72 -7.82
CA THR A 230 -14.14 -11.70 -8.08
C THR A 230 -13.42 -13.02 -8.28
N GLY A 231 -13.70 -14.03 -7.45
CA GLY A 231 -12.94 -15.28 -7.38
C GLY A 231 -12.46 -15.78 -8.76
N TYR A 232 -11.21 -16.26 -8.80
CA TYR A 232 -10.47 -16.67 -10.01
C TYR A 232 -9.90 -15.52 -10.87
N ALA A 233 -8.99 -14.73 -10.30
CA ALA A 233 -7.94 -14.06 -11.07
C ALA A 233 -6.57 -14.50 -10.50
N VAL A 234 -5.96 -15.44 -11.23
CA VAL A 234 -4.62 -16.04 -11.12
C VAL A 234 -3.72 -15.38 -10.06
N LEU A 235 -3.55 -16.10 -8.94
CA LEU A 235 -2.37 -16.02 -8.09
C LEU A 235 -1.12 -16.21 -8.98
N GLU A 236 -0.11 -15.33 -8.92
CA GLU A 236 1.35 -15.66 -8.85
C GLU A 236 2.29 -14.44 -9.07
N PRO A 237 3.22 -14.11 -8.12
CA PRO A 237 4.30 -15.03 -7.85
C PRO A 237 4.58 -15.21 -6.35
N GLU A 238 3.60 -15.01 -5.45
CA GLU A 238 3.81 -15.31 -4.02
C GLU A 238 4.13 -16.80 -3.83
N THR A 239 3.56 -17.69 -4.66
CA THR A 239 3.86 -19.13 -4.62
C THR A 239 4.87 -19.56 -5.69
N GLY A 240 5.34 -18.66 -6.55
CA GLY A 240 6.18 -18.95 -7.73
C GLY A 240 5.54 -19.89 -8.75
N GLY A 241 4.22 -20.12 -8.66
CA GLY A 241 3.52 -21.16 -9.44
C GLY A 241 3.85 -22.58 -8.99
N TYR A 242 4.38 -22.73 -7.78
CA TYR A 242 4.73 -24.02 -7.19
C TYR A 242 3.61 -24.59 -6.33
N PHE A 243 2.68 -23.77 -5.83
CA PHE A 243 1.53 -24.24 -5.07
C PHE A 243 0.29 -23.34 -5.24
N LYS A 244 -0.86 -23.76 -4.72
CA LYS A 244 -2.08 -22.94 -4.59
C LYS A 244 -2.65 -23.17 -3.22
N MET A 245 -2.73 -22.13 -2.40
CA MET A 245 -3.36 -22.20 -1.08
C MET A 245 -4.74 -21.56 -1.12
N LYS A 246 -5.77 -22.30 -0.68
CA LYS A 246 -7.14 -21.78 -0.57
C LYS A 246 -7.39 -21.21 0.83
N GLN A 247 -8.52 -20.52 0.97
CA GLN A 247 -9.03 -20.11 2.27
C GLN A 247 -9.26 -21.35 3.13
N ASN A 248 -8.92 -21.27 4.42
CA ASN A 248 -9.24 -22.31 5.37
C ASN A 248 -10.76 -22.49 5.48
N TYR A 249 -11.22 -23.72 5.76
CA TYR A 249 -12.64 -24.01 5.97
C TYR A 249 -12.81 -25.00 7.13
N PRO A 250 -13.73 -24.75 8.09
CA PRO A 250 -14.56 -23.54 8.21
C PRO A 250 -13.76 -22.28 8.53
N ASN A 251 -14.23 -21.14 8.01
CA ASN A 251 -13.75 -19.79 8.39
C ASN A 251 -14.97 -18.84 8.47
N PRO A 252 -15.38 -18.35 9.65
CA PRO A 252 -14.68 -18.49 10.93
C PRO A 252 -14.59 -19.94 11.45
N PHE A 253 -13.48 -20.28 12.10
CA PHE A 253 -13.27 -21.59 12.73
C PHE A 253 -13.69 -21.52 14.21
N GLN A 254 -14.08 -22.66 14.81
CA GLN A 254 -14.29 -22.74 16.26
C GLN A 254 -13.04 -23.26 16.96
N THR A 255 -12.70 -24.53 16.75
CA THR A 255 -11.48 -25.15 17.28
C THR A 255 -10.63 -25.78 16.18
N GLN A 256 -11.28 -26.19 15.09
CA GLN A 256 -10.67 -26.87 13.97
C GLN A 256 -10.97 -26.16 12.65
N THR A 257 -9.99 -26.21 11.74
CA THR A 257 -10.13 -25.79 10.35
C THR A 257 -9.22 -26.62 9.46
N ALA A 258 -9.50 -26.65 8.17
CA ALA A 258 -8.62 -27.26 7.18
C ALA A 258 -8.13 -26.22 6.17
N ILE A 259 -6.87 -26.29 5.75
CA ILE A 259 -6.34 -25.47 4.65
C ILE A 259 -6.20 -26.35 3.41
N PRO A 260 -7.00 -26.13 2.35
CA PRO A 260 -6.80 -26.81 1.08
C PRO A 260 -5.56 -26.25 0.37
N LEU A 261 -4.65 -27.14 -0.01
CA LEU A 261 -3.36 -26.81 -0.61
C LEU A 261 -3.11 -27.70 -1.83
N SER A 262 -2.91 -27.12 -3.00
CA SER A 262 -2.46 -27.84 -4.20
C SER A 262 -0.97 -27.60 -4.40
N ILE A 263 -0.15 -28.63 -4.42
CA ILE A 263 1.25 -28.55 -4.83
C ILE A 263 1.33 -28.80 -6.34
N ILE A 264 1.88 -27.84 -7.08
CA ILE A 264 2.01 -27.91 -8.55
C ILE A 264 3.31 -28.61 -8.93
N LYS A 265 4.39 -28.36 -8.16
CA LYS A 265 5.69 -29.01 -8.33
C LYS A 265 6.23 -29.43 -6.97
N THR A 266 7.01 -30.50 -6.94
CA THR A 266 7.57 -31.07 -5.70
C THR A 266 8.52 -30.10 -4.99
N GLY A 267 8.34 -29.92 -3.69
CA GLY A 267 9.21 -29.10 -2.83
C GLY A 267 8.98 -29.32 -1.34
N GLU A 268 9.84 -28.73 -0.51
CA GLU A 268 9.71 -28.75 0.94
C GLU A 268 8.63 -27.77 1.38
N VAL A 269 7.73 -28.20 2.26
CA VAL A 269 6.59 -27.39 2.72
C VAL A 269 6.57 -27.30 4.24
N ARG A 270 6.37 -26.08 4.75
CA ARG A 270 6.05 -25.82 6.14
C ARG A 270 4.89 -24.84 6.26
N LEU A 271 4.13 -24.99 7.33
CA LEU A 271 3.04 -24.10 7.70
C LEU A 271 3.46 -23.29 8.92
N GLU A 272 3.36 -21.97 8.82
CA GLU A 272 3.63 -21.03 9.89
C GLU A 272 2.31 -20.37 10.34
N ILE A 273 2.14 -20.20 11.65
CA ILE A 273 0.98 -19.54 12.26
C ILE A 273 1.49 -18.33 13.01
N TRP A 274 0.92 -17.17 12.67
CA TRP A 274 1.27 -15.86 13.18
C TRP A 274 0.08 -15.24 13.92
N ASN A 275 0.31 -14.62 15.08
CA ASN A 275 -0.73 -13.87 15.78
C ASN A 275 -1.01 -12.51 15.10
N THR A 276 -2.02 -11.80 15.57
CA THR A 276 -2.43 -10.50 15.02
C THR A 276 -1.43 -9.38 15.27
N GLU A 277 -0.48 -9.60 16.18
CA GLU A 277 0.63 -8.70 16.51
C GLU A 277 1.85 -8.93 15.59
N GLY A 278 1.82 -9.95 14.73
CA GLY A 278 2.89 -10.28 13.79
C GLY A 278 3.98 -11.19 14.36
N GLU A 279 3.73 -11.87 15.47
CA GLU A 279 4.65 -12.84 16.08
C GLU A 279 4.37 -14.26 15.57
N LEU A 280 5.43 -14.99 15.23
CA LEU A 280 5.36 -16.41 14.85
C LEU A 280 5.10 -17.26 16.10
N VAL A 281 3.91 -17.84 16.20
CA VAL A 281 3.48 -18.62 17.36
C VAL A 281 3.57 -20.14 17.15
N LYS A 282 3.60 -20.60 15.90
CA LYS A 282 3.76 -22.03 15.58
C LYS A 282 4.38 -22.24 14.20
N THR A 283 5.22 -23.27 14.10
CA THR A 283 5.69 -23.82 12.83
C THR A 283 5.38 -25.32 12.79
N ILE A 284 4.78 -25.78 11.70
CA ILE A 284 4.43 -27.18 11.46
C ILE A 284 5.15 -27.62 10.18
N GLN A 285 6.11 -28.52 10.33
CA GLN A 285 6.86 -29.08 9.20
C GLN A 285 6.02 -30.13 8.49
N LYS A 286 5.76 -29.96 7.19
CA LYS A 286 5.14 -30.99 6.34
C LYS A 286 6.19 -31.80 5.59
N GLY A 287 7.39 -31.25 5.44
CA GLY A 287 8.48 -31.86 4.68
C GLY A 287 8.22 -31.82 3.18
N LYS A 288 8.92 -32.67 2.44
CA LYS A 288 8.81 -32.76 0.99
C LYS A 288 7.43 -33.26 0.57
N LEU A 289 6.68 -32.43 -0.15
CA LEU A 289 5.42 -32.80 -0.77
C LEU A 289 5.60 -32.91 -2.28
N GLU A 290 5.00 -33.94 -2.87
CA GLU A 290 4.95 -34.14 -4.32
C GLU A 290 3.81 -33.31 -4.94
N ALA A 291 3.78 -33.22 -6.27
CA ALA A 291 2.67 -32.57 -6.95
C ALA A 291 1.35 -33.32 -6.65
N GLY A 292 0.34 -32.59 -6.18
CA GLY A 292 -0.93 -33.18 -5.74
C GLY A 292 -1.76 -32.22 -4.89
N ASP A 293 -3.00 -32.63 -4.60
CA ASP A 293 -3.89 -31.92 -3.70
C ASP A 293 -3.78 -32.47 -2.28
N TYR A 294 -3.66 -31.55 -1.32
CA TYR A 294 -3.52 -31.80 0.09
C TYR A 294 -4.55 -31.02 0.88
N GLN A 295 -4.87 -31.53 2.07
CA GLN A 295 -5.64 -30.83 3.07
C GLN A 295 -4.82 -30.80 4.36
N LEU A 296 -4.53 -29.60 4.87
CA LEU A 296 -3.83 -29.43 6.14
C LEU A 296 -4.85 -29.18 7.23
N ASP A 297 -5.17 -30.23 7.98
CA ASP A 297 -6.07 -30.13 9.12
C ASP A 297 -5.36 -29.48 10.32
N LEU A 298 -6.04 -28.52 10.95
CA LEU A 298 -5.55 -27.77 12.09
C LEU A 298 -6.57 -27.86 13.21
N ASN A 299 -6.10 -28.26 14.40
CA ASN A 299 -6.83 -28.12 15.66
C ASN A 299 -6.02 -27.20 16.58
N LEU A 300 -6.49 -25.97 16.76
CA LEU A 300 -5.72 -24.93 17.45
C LEU A 300 -5.55 -25.24 18.93
N LYS A 301 -6.52 -25.95 19.54
CA LYS A 301 -6.42 -26.42 20.92
C LYS A 301 -5.32 -27.47 21.07
N GLU A 302 -5.23 -28.41 20.13
CA GLU A 302 -4.15 -29.43 20.13
C GLU A 302 -2.78 -28.82 19.85
N LEU A 303 -2.72 -27.73 19.09
CA LEU A 303 -1.50 -26.98 18.85
C LEU A 303 -1.05 -26.13 20.06
N GLY A 304 -1.88 -26.03 21.11
CA GLY A 304 -1.64 -25.21 22.29
C GLY A 304 -1.80 -23.71 22.03
N LEU A 305 -2.57 -23.34 21.01
CA LEU A 305 -2.81 -21.95 20.63
C LEU A 305 -4.14 -21.46 21.24
N PRO A 306 -4.18 -20.25 21.82
CA PRO A 306 -5.43 -19.60 22.21
C PRO A 306 -6.45 -19.54 21.07
N LEU A 307 -7.74 -19.52 21.39
CA LEU A 307 -8.79 -19.35 20.37
C LEU A 307 -8.95 -17.85 20.06
N GLN A 308 -8.30 -17.42 18.97
CA GLN A 308 -8.29 -16.03 18.49
C GLN A 308 -8.02 -16.01 16.97
N ASN A 309 -8.05 -14.82 16.36
CA ASN A 309 -7.67 -14.67 14.96
C ASN A 309 -6.17 -14.92 14.77
N TYR A 310 -5.82 -15.51 13.63
CA TYR A 310 -4.44 -15.78 13.24
C TYR A 310 -4.24 -15.54 11.73
N VAL A 311 -2.99 -15.40 11.33
CA VAL A 311 -2.56 -15.51 9.93
C VAL A 311 -1.84 -16.85 9.78
N TYR A 312 -2.24 -17.65 8.79
CA TYR A 312 -1.52 -18.85 8.42
C TYR A 312 -0.74 -18.61 7.13
N GLN A 313 0.50 -19.07 7.07
CA GLN A 313 1.40 -18.92 5.94
C GLN A 313 1.96 -20.27 5.51
N ILE A 314 1.79 -20.61 4.25
CA ILE A 314 2.54 -21.72 3.65
C ILE A 314 3.84 -21.17 3.13
N VAL A 315 4.93 -21.83 3.53
CA VAL A 315 6.26 -21.62 2.97
C VAL A 315 6.65 -22.89 2.21
N TYR A 316 6.97 -22.72 0.94
CA TYR A 316 7.38 -23.75 0.02
C TYR A 316 8.81 -23.44 -0.43
N SER A 317 9.71 -24.41 -0.45
CA SER A 317 11.06 -24.22 -0.98
C SER A 317 11.51 -25.36 -1.89
N ASN A 318 12.30 -25.00 -2.90
CA ASN A 318 12.97 -25.92 -3.81
C ASN A 318 14.28 -25.31 -4.33
N SER A 319 14.84 -25.87 -5.40
CA SER A 319 16.07 -25.36 -6.03
C SER A 319 15.94 -23.95 -6.61
N ASP A 320 14.72 -23.49 -6.90
CA ASP A 320 14.46 -22.22 -7.57
C ASP A 320 14.26 -21.07 -6.57
N GLY A 321 14.08 -21.39 -5.28
CA GLY A 321 13.93 -20.42 -4.21
C GLY A 321 12.95 -20.87 -3.12
N GLU A 322 12.65 -19.94 -2.21
CA GLU A 322 11.59 -20.06 -1.22
C GLU A 322 10.44 -19.11 -1.60
N PHE A 323 9.21 -19.64 -1.55
CA PHE A 323 7.98 -18.97 -1.95
C PHE A 323 7.00 -19.10 -0.80
N SER A 324 6.20 -18.07 -0.55
CA SER A 324 5.25 -18.11 0.55
C SER A 324 3.97 -17.35 0.28
N GLN A 325 2.87 -17.85 0.83
CA GLN A 325 1.57 -17.18 0.77
C GLN A 325 0.92 -17.23 2.14
N ALA A 326 0.36 -16.10 2.55
CA ALA A 326 -0.33 -15.94 3.83
C ALA A 326 -1.83 -15.63 3.64
N LYS A 327 -2.68 -16.12 4.54
CA LYS A 327 -4.11 -15.82 4.62
C LYS A 327 -4.56 -15.73 6.07
N MET A 328 -5.59 -14.95 6.33
CA MET A 328 -6.18 -14.82 7.67
C MET A 328 -7.15 -15.98 7.93
N MET A 329 -7.09 -16.56 9.13
CA MET A 329 -8.13 -17.42 9.69
C MET A 329 -8.77 -16.74 10.90
N THR A 330 -10.09 -16.61 10.88
CA THR A 330 -10.85 -15.88 11.89
C THR A 330 -11.51 -16.85 12.87
N PHE A 331 -11.48 -16.52 14.16
CA PHE A 331 -12.16 -17.29 15.19
C PHE A 331 -13.64 -16.86 15.26
N GLY A 332 -14.55 -17.84 15.23
CA GLY A 332 -15.98 -17.67 15.38
C GLY A 332 -16.43 -18.06 16.79
N ILE A 333 -17.18 -17.18 17.44
CA ILE A 333 -17.75 -17.37 18.78
C ILE A 333 -18.92 -18.35 18.75
#